data_AF-F7XNK3-F1
#
_entry.id   AF-F7XNK3-F1
#
_cell.length_a   1.000
_cell.length_b   1.000
_cell.length_c   1.000
_cell.angle_alpha   90.00
_cell.angle_beta   90.00
_cell.angle_gamma   90.00
#
_symmetry.space_group_name_H-M   'P 1'
#
loop_
_entity.id
_entity.type
_entity.pdbx_description
1 polymer ?
#
loop_
_entity_poly.entity_id
_entity_poly.type
_entity_poly.pdbx_seq_one_letter_code
_entity_poly.pdbx_strand_id
1 'polypeptide(L)' 'MYRMMEFYGVGPGYMVLWMLFWILLIIGAVLLIVWLVDRSRNTGKEDFSPIEIARRRYARGEITREEFEEIKKNLE' A
#
# COMPACT_ATOMS: atom_id res chain seq x y z
N MET A 1 39.35 -21.73 35.09
CA MET A 1 40.14 -21.30 33.90
C MET A 1 39.19 -21.35 32.72
N TYR A 2 38.47 -20.26 32.44
CA TYR A 2 37.49 -20.22 31.36
C TYR A 2 38.24 -20.25 30.05
N ARG A 3 38.22 -21.43 29.42
CA ARG A 3 38.75 -21.64 28.08
C ARG A 3 37.93 -20.72 27.17
N MET A 4 38.64 -19.75 26.60
CA MET A 4 38.21 -18.82 25.57
C MET A 4 37.09 -19.46 24.75
N MET A 5 35.88 -18.90 24.85
CA MET A 5 34.85 -19.14 23.85
C MET A 5 35.49 -18.70 22.55
N GLU A 6 35.90 -19.68 21.75
CA GLU A 6 36.39 -19.48 20.41
C GLU A 6 35.30 -18.68 19.71
N PHE A 7 35.61 -17.39 19.54
CA PHE A 7 34.85 -16.46 18.74
C PHE A 7 34.96 -17.04 17.33
N TYR A 8 34.08 -17.99 17.01
CA TYR A 8 33.87 -18.52 15.67
C TYR A 8 33.34 -17.35 14.87
N GLY A 9 34.28 -16.48 14.51
CA GLY A 9 34.10 -15.34 13.66
C GLY A 9 33.66 -15.90 12.33
N VAL A 10 32.35 -15.87 12.10
CA VAL A 10 31.79 -15.81 10.76
C VAL A 10 32.58 -14.71 10.08
N GLY A 11 33.50 -15.11 9.19
CA GLY A 11 34.50 -14.21 8.63
C GLY A 11 33.83 -12.97 8.02
N PRO A 12 34.55 -11.84 7.86
CA PRO A 12 33.96 -10.58 7.43
C PRO A 12 33.09 -10.70 6.14
N GLY A 13 33.40 -11.65 5.25
CA GLY A 13 32.57 -11.95 4.07
C GLY A 13 31.18 -12.52 4.41
N TYR A 14 31.05 -13.35 5.44
CA TYR A 14 29.78 -13.92 5.87
C TYR A 14 28.86 -12.85 6.49
N MET A 15 29.44 -11.87 7.21
CA MET A 15 28.70 -10.74 7.76
C MET A 15 28.11 -9.86 6.65
N VAL A 16 28.87 -9.63 5.57
CA VAL A 16 28.39 -8.88 4.40
C VAL A 16 27.29 -9.64 3.66
N LEU A 17 27.47 -10.95 3.41
CA LEU A 17 26.43 -11.77 2.76
C LEU A 17 25.14 -11.83 3.57
N TRP A 18 25.23 -11.96 4.89
CA TRP A 18 24.06 -11.90 5.78
C TRP A 18 23.35 -10.54 5.71
N MET A 19 24.10 -9.44 5.70
CA MET A 19 23.53 -8.11 5.58
C MET A 19 22.82 -7.90 4.23
N LEU A 20 23.42 -8.37 3.14
CA LEU A 20 22.81 -8.32 1.80
C LEU A 20 21.53 -9.15 1.73
N PHE A 21 21.49 -10.32 2.37
CA PHE A 21 20.29 -11.14 2.45
C PHE A 21 19.13 -10.39 3.13
N TRP A 22 19.39 -9.73 4.26
CA TRP A 22 18.38 -8.92 4.94
C TRP A 22 17.89 -7.74 4.09
N ILE A 23 18.79 -7.04 3.39
CA ILE A 23 18.43 -5.95 2.50
C ILE A 23 17.52 -6.45 1.37
N LEU A 24 17.89 -7.57 0.73
CA LEU A 24 17.09 -8.20 -0.32
C LEU A 24 15.70 -8.59 0.20
N LEU A 25 15.63 -9.16 1.40
CA LEU A 25 14.38 -9.56 2.05
C LEU A 25 13.47 -8.34 2.27
N ILE A 26 14.02 -7.24 2.78
CA ILE A 26 13.27 -5.98 2.98
C ILE A 26 12.75 -5.44 1.65
N ILE A 27 13.59 -5.38 0.62
CA ILE A 27 13.17 -4.91 -0.71
C ILE A 27 12.04 -5.78 -1.26
N GLY A 28 12.18 -7.10 -1.18
CA GLY A 28 11.14 -8.05 -1.60
C GLY A 28 9.83 -7.86 -0.84
N ALA A 29 9.89 -7.68 0.49
CA ALA A 29 8.73 -7.43 1.32
C ALA A 29 8.04 -6.10 0.97
N VAL A 30 8.81 -5.02 0.78
CA VAL A 30 8.29 -3.71 0.36
C VAL A 30 7.61 -3.81 -1.00
N LEU A 31 8.24 -4.44 -1.98
CA LEU A 31 7.65 -4.64 -3.31
C LEU A 31 6.34 -5.45 -3.23
N LEU A 32 6.30 -6.49 -2.41
CA LEU A 32 5.11 -7.32 -2.22
C LEU A 32 3.98 -6.50 -1.58
N ILE A 33 4.28 -5.71 -0.55
CA ILE A 33 3.31 -4.81 0.10
C ILE A 33 2.81 -3.76 -0.90
N VAL A 34 3.70 -3.10 -1.64
CA VAL A 34 3.33 -2.10 -2.65
C VAL A 34 2.45 -2.73 -3.72
N TRP A 35 2.81 -3.90 -4.24
CA TRP A 35 2.00 -4.61 -5.23
C TRP A 35 0.63 -5.03 -4.68
N LEU A 36 0.57 -5.49 -3.42
CA LEU A 36 -0.69 -5.87 -2.77
C LEU A 36 -1.59 -4.66 -2.53
N VAL A 37 -1.02 -3.54 -2.09
CA VAL A 37 -1.74 -2.28 -1.89
C VAL A 37 -2.20 -1.69 -3.22
N ASP A 38 -1.38 -1.76 -4.27
CA ASP A 38 -1.74 -1.27 -5.60
C ASP A 38 -2.83 -2.14 -6.23
N ARG A 39 -2.77 -3.46 -6.03
CA ARG A 39 -3.85 -4.37 -6.40
C ARG A 39 -5.14 -4.10 -5.61
N SER A 40 -5.04 -3.85 -4.30
CA SER A 40 -6.18 -3.46 -3.46
C SER A 40 -6.74 -2.09 -3.83
N ARG A 41 -5.89 -1.16 -4.27
CA ARG A 41 -6.31 0.13 -4.81
C ARG A 41 -7.00 -0.05 -6.16
N ASN A 42 -6.59 -0.99 -6.99
CA ASN A 42 -7.28 -1.29 -8.25
C ASN A 42 -8.56 -2.14 -8.08
N THR A 43 -8.81 -2.75 -6.93
CA THR A 43 -10.08 -3.44 -6.63
C THR A 43 -11.02 -2.66 -5.71
N GLY A 44 -10.60 -1.49 -5.21
CA GLY A 44 -11.35 -0.69 -4.23
C GLY A 44 -11.33 0.82 -4.46
N LYS A 45 -10.50 1.31 -5.40
CA LYS A 45 -10.86 2.46 -6.20
C LYS A 45 -11.73 1.92 -7.34
N GLU A 46 -12.98 1.59 -7.00
CA GLU A 46 -14.00 2.25 -7.81
C GLU A 46 -13.64 3.73 -7.67
N ASP A 47 -12.98 4.27 -8.71
CA ASP A 47 -13.10 5.68 -9.03
C ASP A 47 -14.60 5.91 -9.18
N PHE A 48 -15.32 5.94 -8.05
CA PHE A 48 -16.62 6.51 -8.01
C PHE A 48 -16.32 7.94 -8.35
N SER A 49 -16.42 8.23 -9.65
CA SER A 49 -16.43 9.57 -10.18
C SER A 49 -17.27 10.38 -9.20
N PRO A 50 -16.89 11.60 -8.82
CA PRO A 50 -17.65 12.29 -7.78
C PRO A 50 -19.18 12.39 -8.11
N ILE A 51 -19.53 12.21 -9.40
CA ILE A 51 -20.87 11.89 -9.93
C ILE A 51 -21.52 10.61 -9.38
N GLU A 52 -20.81 9.49 -9.26
CA GLU A 52 -21.32 8.23 -8.69
C GLU A 52 -21.53 8.33 -7.17
N ILE A 53 -20.67 9.05 -6.45
CA ILE A 53 -20.91 9.36 -5.02
C ILE A 53 -22.18 10.19 -4.88
N ALA A 54 -22.34 11.23 -5.72
CA ALA A 54 -23.54 12.06 -5.76
C ALA A 54 -24.79 11.24 -6.11
N ARG A 55 -24.72 10.35 -7.12
CA ARG A 55 -25.83 9.47 -7.52
C ARG A 55 -26.28 8.57 -6.38
N ARG A 56 -25.34 8.02 -5.60
CA ARG A 56 -25.64 7.14 -4.46
C ARG A 56 -26.35 7.90 -3.33
N ARG A 57 -25.99 9.16 -3.09
CA ARG A 57 -26.66 10.06 -2.14
C ARG A 57 -28.05 10.48 -2.62
N TYR A 58 -28.20 10.76 -3.90
CA TYR A 58 -29.50 11.07 -4.52
C TYR A 58 -30.47 9.88 -4.40
N ALA A 59 -29.98 8.66 -4.68
CA ALA A 59 -30.78 7.43 -4.51
C ALA A 59 -31.17 7.14 -3.06
N ARG A 60 -30.37 7.61 -2.09
CA ARG A 60 -30.71 7.56 -0.66
C ARG A 60 -31.63 8.70 -0.22
N GLY A 61 -31.91 9.67 -1.08
CA GLY A 61 -32.68 10.88 -0.74
C GLY A 61 -31.94 11.86 0.16
N GLU A 62 -30.61 11.73 0.29
CA GLU A 62 -29.76 12.60 1.11
C GLU A 62 -29.47 13.95 0.45
N ILE A 63 -29.64 14.04 -0.88
CA ILE A 63 -29.47 15.26 -1.67
C ILE A 63 -30.66 15.44 -2.62
N THR A 64 -31.00 16.70 -2.92
CA THR A 64 -32.08 17.01 -3.88
C THR A 64 -31.59 16.92 -5.32
N ARG A 65 -32.53 16.96 -6.27
CA ARG A 65 -32.20 16.94 -7.69
C ARG A 65 -31.40 18.17 -8.11
N GLU A 66 -31.66 19.33 -7.51
CA GLU A 66 -30.89 20.56 -7.79
C GLU A 66 -29.42 20.41 -7.40
N GLU A 67 -29.15 19.89 -6.19
CA GLU A 67 -27.79 19.65 -5.69
C GLU A 67 -27.04 18.62 -6.56
N PHE A 68 -27.75 17.58 -7.02
CA PHE A 68 -27.16 16.60 -7.94
C PHE A 68 -26.79 17.21 -9.30
N GLU A 69 -27.64 18.07 -9.86
CA GLU A 69 -27.37 18.75 -11.14
C GLU A 69 -26.22 19.76 -11.02
N GLU A 70 -26.10 20.46 -9.89
CA GLU A 70 -24.99 21.38 -9.63
C GLU A 70 -23.64 20.65 -9.52
N ILE A 71 -23.60 19.52 -8.80
CA ILE A 71 -22.40 18.69 -8.70
C ILE A 71 -22.01 18.14 -10.08
N LYS A 72 -22.99 17.67 -10.86
CA LYS A 72 -22.76 17.17 -12.22
C LYS A 72 -22.17 18.25 -13.13
N LYS A 73 -22.67 19.49 -13.06
CA LYS A 73 -22.21 20.61 -13.88
C LYS A 73 -20.82 21.13 -13.47
N ASN A 74 -20.43 21.00 -12.21
CA ASN A 74 -19.11 21.41 -11.72
C ASN A 74 -18.00 20.39 -11.98
N LEU A 75 -18.35 19.15 -12.30
CA LEU A 75 -17.41 18.04 -12.54
C LEU A 75 -17.21 17.71 -14.03
N GLU A 76 -17.93 18.42 -14.90
CA GLU A 76 -17.77 18.41 -16.36
C GLU A 76 -16.81 19.53 -16.79
#